data_AF-A0A7H8KLT8-F1
#
_entry.id   AF-A0A7H8KLT8-F1
#
_cell.length_a   1.000
_cell.length_b   1.000
_cell.length_c   1.000
_cell.angle_alpha   90.00
_cell.angle_beta   90.00
_cell.angle_gamma   90.00
#
_symmetry.space_group_name_H-M   'P 1'
#
loop_
_entity.id
_entity.type
_entity.pdbx_description
1 polymer ?
#
loop_
_entity_poly.entity_id
_entity_poly.type
_entity_poly.pdbx_seq_one_letter_code
_entity_poly.pdbx_strand_id
1 'polypeptide(L)'
;MTGGDAWLSTVPAGGRTPVLARAGQRVHAAPRLGDVIRRRPPGLTGSQWNTAARVVLDHVVCADDTGLPQFAVEFREPAPDAAARRVDRIVEAVTASVGLPLLRIGSVTLRAVDHGPGIVGYVIDARRYADGAAGSDVPAVGFRDIVGRLPDGRTGAVNDLGALARAEAVEAYVSRRLADPILRGLHVRWADGPVEGWSWVEVRPGAFLVERVILRTHRFSCGVDPARLAEDLSALAVGERLRTLENESPAVVDRTDLLDDIRRLGQRRDELVDGFAYDHLHQV
;
A
#
# COMPACT_ATOMS: atom_id res chain seq x y z
N MET A 1 19.15 -6.69 33.50
CA MET A 1 18.69 -5.55 32.68
C MET A 1 19.92 -4.85 32.12
N THR A 2 20.33 -5.23 30.91
CA THR A 2 21.45 -4.61 30.19
C THR A 2 20.87 -3.73 29.09
N GLY A 3 21.16 -2.43 29.13
CA GLY A 3 20.67 -1.43 28.18
C GLY A 3 21.02 -1.81 26.74
N GLY A 4 20.01 -2.24 25.98
CA GLY A 4 20.11 -2.41 24.54
C GLY A 4 20.01 -1.03 23.89
N ASP A 5 21.09 -0.59 23.25
CA ASP A 5 21.17 0.68 22.54
C ASP A 5 20.01 0.83 21.55
N ALA A 6 19.02 1.66 21.91
CA ALA A 6 17.89 1.97 21.03
C ALA A 6 18.41 2.81 19.84
N TRP A 7 18.54 2.18 18.67
CA TRP A 7 19.00 2.82 17.44
C TRP A 7 18.05 3.90 16.91
N LEU A 8 16.77 3.80 17.27
CA LEU A 8 15.73 4.71 16.82
C LEU A 8 15.66 5.97 17.71
N SER A 9 15.58 7.11 17.06
CA SER A 9 15.38 8.41 17.70
C SER A 9 13.92 8.55 18.11
N THR A 10 13.68 9.11 19.30
CA THR A 10 12.33 9.56 19.67
C THR A 10 11.99 10.78 18.81
N VAL A 11 10.90 10.73 18.05
CA VAL A 11 10.41 11.88 17.29
C VAL A 11 9.56 12.73 18.25
N PRO A 12 10.02 13.94 18.63
CA PRO A 12 9.34 14.72 19.67
C PRO A 12 7.97 15.20 19.20
N ALA A 13 6.97 15.09 20.07
CA ALA A 13 5.61 15.55 19.80
C ALA A 13 5.52 17.05 19.48
N GLY A 14 6.45 17.86 19.99
CA GLY A 14 6.44 19.33 19.86
C GLY A 14 7.25 19.91 18.70
N GLY A 15 7.95 19.09 17.89
CA GLY A 15 8.81 19.59 16.80
C GLY A 15 8.13 19.70 15.44
N ARG A 16 7.13 18.85 15.16
CA ARG A 16 6.28 18.86 13.96
C ARG A 16 4.91 18.30 14.32
N THR A 17 3.85 19.03 13.98
CA THR A 17 2.47 18.56 14.17
C THR A 17 2.25 17.26 13.37
N PRO A 18 1.74 16.19 14.00
CA PRO A 18 1.43 14.96 13.28
C PRO A 18 0.33 15.20 12.25
N VAL A 19 0.41 14.54 11.09
CA VAL A 19 -0.63 14.60 10.05
C VAL A 19 -1.84 13.73 10.40
N LEU A 20 -1.65 12.78 11.32
CA LEU A 20 -2.69 11.93 11.87
C LEU A 20 -2.28 11.47 13.26
N ALA A 21 -3.22 11.47 14.20
CA ALA A 21 -3.12 10.73 15.46
C ALA A 21 -4.23 9.69 15.49
N ARG A 22 -3.88 8.42 15.68
CA ARG A 22 -4.84 7.30 15.62
C ARG A 22 -4.37 6.16 16.51
N ALA A 23 -5.29 5.60 17.29
CA ALA A 23 -5.08 4.37 18.05
C ALA A 23 -3.84 4.35 18.99
N GLY A 24 -3.44 5.51 19.53
CA GLY A 24 -2.23 5.63 20.37
C GLY A 24 -0.92 5.75 19.58
N GLN A 25 -1.02 6.11 18.29
CA GLN A 25 0.11 6.35 17.40
C GLN A 25 -0.01 7.72 16.75
N ARG A 26 1.14 8.31 16.40
CA ARG A 26 1.27 9.56 15.66
C ARG A 26 1.94 9.32 14.31
N VAL A 27 1.42 9.92 13.27
CA VAL A 27 1.97 9.86 11.92
C VAL A 27 2.67 11.19 11.61
N HIS A 28 3.95 11.13 11.31
CA HIS A 28 4.75 12.29 10.91
C HIS A 28 5.06 12.23 9.43
N ALA A 29 4.82 13.33 8.72
CA ALA A 29 5.13 13.45 7.31
C ALA A 29 6.57 13.96 7.06
N ALA A 30 7.18 13.46 5.99
CA ALA A 30 8.48 13.87 5.48
C ALA A 30 9.65 13.90 6.50
N PRO A 31 9.79 12.93 7.43
CA PRO A 31 11.02 12.84 8.23
C PRO A 31 12.18 12.33 7.37
N ARG A 32 13.39 12.84 7.60
CA ARG A 32 14.59 12.21 7.02
C ARG A 32 14.91 10.95 7.80
N LEU A 33 15.41 9.93 7.12
CA LEU A 33 15.84 8.69 7.78
C LEU A 33 16.92 8.96 8.84
N GLY A 34 17.79 9.95 8.63
CA GLY A 34 18.77 10.42 9.60
C GLY A 34 18.17 11.07 10.86
N ASP A 35 16.94 11.60 10.78
CA ASP A 35 16.24 12.14 11.96
C ASP A 35 15.60 11.01 12.78
N VAL A 36 15.24 9.92 12.11
CA VAL A 36 14.58 8.72 12.68
C VAL A 36 15.61 7.79 13.34
N ILE A 37 16.86 7.79 12.89
CA ILE A 37 17.92 6.90 13.37
C ILE A 37 19.03 7.72 14.04
N ARG A 38 19.30 7.46 15.33
CA ARG A 38 20.18 8.30 16.18
C ARG A 38 21.61 8.39 15.69
N ARG A 39 22.14 7.28 15.16
CA ARG A 39 23.54 7.14 14.75
C ARG A 39 23.68 6.03 13.71
N ARG A 40 24.78 6.06 12.95
CA ARG A 40 25.10 5.01 11.97
C ARG A 40 25.05 3.61 12.62
N PRO A 41 24.21 2.69 12.10
CA PRO A 41 24.19 1.29 12.53
C PRO A 41 25.50 0.55 12.21
N PRO A 42 25.89 -0.47 13.01
CA PRO A 42 27.07 -1.29 12.74
C PRO A 42 26.88 -2.08 11.43
N GLY A 43 28.00 -2.40 10.76
CA GLY A 43 27.98 -3.15 9.49
C GLY A 43 27.66 -2.31 8.25
N LEU A 44 27.34 -1.03 8.41
CA LEU A 44 27.15 -0.09 7.30
C LEU A 44 28.37 0.79 7.09
N THR A 45 28.76 1.00 5.83
CA THR A 45 29.80 1.95 5.48
C THR A 45 29.35 3.39 5.72
N GLY A 46 30.30 4.31 5.88
CA GLY A 46 29.98 5.75 5.98
C GLY A 46 29.25 6.27 4.74
N SER A 47 29.57 5.77 3.55
CA SER A 47 28.90 6.17 2.32
C SER A 47 27.45 5.66 2.25
N GLN A 48 27.19 4.42 2.63
CA GLN A 48 25.83 3.87 2.72
C GLN A 48 24.98 4.69 3.69
N TRP A 49 25.51 5.00 4.86
CA TRP A 49 24.81 5.83 5.85
C TRP A 49 24.54 7.25 5.34
N ASN A 50 25.55 7.92 4.78
CA ASN A 50 25.39 9.29 4.27
C ASN A 50 24.37 9.36 3.12
N THR A 51 24.28 8.32 2.29
CA THR A 51 23.23 8.19 1.27
C THR A 51 21.86 8.00 1.92
N ALA A 52 21.73 7.02 2.82
CA ALA A 52 20.45 6.67 3.44
C ALA A 52 19.88 7.79 4.31
N ALA A 53 20.72 8.42 5.14
CA ALA A 53 20.31 9.43 6.12
C ALA A 53 19.63 10.66 5.49
N ARG A 54 19.90 10.93 4.20
CA ARG A 54 19.30 12.04 3.45
C ARG A 54 17.95 11.71 2.83
N VAL A 55 17.59 10.43 2.76
CA VAL A 55 16.30 10.00 2.20
C VAL A 55 15.18 10.51 3.10
N VAL A 56 14.20 11.15 2.47
CA VAL A 56 12.96 11.58 3.12
C VAL A 56 11.95 10.45 2.96
N LEU A 57 11.44 9.97 4.08
CA LEU A 57 10.34 9.01 4.12
C LEU A 57 9.04 9.80 3.99
N ASP A 58 8.05 9.27 3.28
CA ASP A 58 6.77 9.97 3.18
C ASP A 58 6.09 10.06 4.54
N HIS A 59 5.94 8.91 5.22
CA HIS A 59 5.33 8.82 6.54
C HIS A 59 6.14 7.92 7.48
N VAL A 60 6.26 8.34 8.75
CA VAL A 60 6.74 7.51 9.85
C VAL A 60 5.70 7.49 10.95
N VAL A 61 5.34 6.29 11.37
CA VAL A 61 4.40 6.07 12.47
C VAL A 61 5.19 5.84 13.74
N CYS A 62 4.90 6.64 14.75
CA CYS A 62 5.53 6.58 16.07
C CYS A 62 4.48 6.21 17.12
N ALA A 63 4.91 5.49 18.15
CA ALA A 63 4.09 5.33 19.36
C ALA A 63 3.88 6.69 20.03
N ASP A 64 2.66 6.99 20.47
CA ASP A 64 2.32 8.32 21.02
C ASP A 64 2.99 8.59 22.37
N ASP A 65 3.11 7.55 23.20
CA ASP A 65 3.66 7.59 24.55
C ASP A 65 5.18 7.76 24.60
N THR A 66 5.91 7.07 23.73
CA THR A 66 7.38 7.03 23.70
C THR A 66 7.97 7.87 22.57
N GLY A 67 7.19 8.20 21.56
CA GLY A 67 7.67 8.82 20.33
C GLY A 67 8.59 7.93 19.49
N LEU A 68 8.69 6.63 19.81
CA LEU A 68 9.54 5.70 19.09
C LEU A 68 8.90 5.29 17.75
N PRO A 69 9.66 5.36 16.64
CA PRO A 69 9.23 4.85 15.34
C PRO A 69 8.87 3.36 15.39
N GLN A 70 7.72 3.01 14.81
CA GLN A 70 7.22 1.64 14.73
C GLN A 70 7.23 1.08 13.32
N PHE A 71 6.99 1.91 12.31
CA PHE A 71 7.16 1.58 10.89
C PHE A 71 7.16 2.85 10.03
N ALA A 72 7.58 2.70 8.77
CA ALA A 72 7.56 3.73 7.75
C ALA A 72 6.74 3.31 6.53
N VAL A 73 6.17 4.30 5.83
CA VAL A 73 5.47 4.12 4.56
C VAL A 73 6.05 5.10 3.53
N GLU A 74 6.37 4.60 2.35
CA GLU A 74 6.81 5.40 1.20
C GLU A 74 5.84 5.21 0.02
N PHE A 75 5.54 6.29 -0.69
CA PHE A 75 4.81 6.31 -1.94
C PHE A 75 5.80 6.58 -3.07
N ARG A 76 6.19 5.53 -3.77
CA ARG A 76 7.18 5.61 -4.84
C ARG A 76 7.01 4.47 -5.82
N GLU A 77 7.02 4.81 -7.11
CA GLU A 77 7.15 3.82 -8.17
C GLU A 77 8.46 3.03 -8.08
N PRO A 78 8.54 1.83 -8.67
CA PRO A 78 9.78 1.08 -8.76
C PRO A 78 10.93 1.93 -9.33
N ALA A 79 12.12 1.82 -8.72
CA ALA A 79 13.28 2.56 -9.16
C ALA A 79 13.59 2.35 -10.67
N PRO A 80 13.67 3.44 -11.46
CA PRO A 80 13.74 3.36 -12.92
C PRO A 80 15.08 2.80 -13.40
N ASP A 81 16.17 3.06 -12.69
CA ASP A 81 17.52 2.70 -13.09
C ASP A 81 18.32 1.98 -12.00
N ALA A 82 19.53 1.52 -12.35
CA ALA A 82 20.40 0.78 -11.44
C ALA A 82 20.91 1.62 -10.27
N ALA A 83 21.06 2.94 -10.44
CA ALA A 83 21.53 3.83 -9.38
C ALA A 83 20.42 4.07 -8.34
N ALA A 84 19.19 4.32 -8.79
CA ALA A 84 18.01 4.40 -7.93
C ALA A 84 17.77 3.07 -7.20
N ARG A 85 17.86 1.92 -7.89
CA ARG A 85 17.77 0.60 -7.25
C ARG A 85 18.85 0.38 -6.20
N ARG A 86 20.06 0.94 -6.40
CA ARG A 86 21.12 0.88 -5.39
C ARG A 86 20.78 1.70 -4.16
N VAL A 87 20.19 2.89 -4.33
CA VAL A 87 19.71 3.70 -3.20
C VAL A 87 18.61 2.96 -2.43
N ASP A 88 17.64 2.35 -3.13
CA ASP A 88 16.57 1.58 -2.49
C ASP A 88 17.12 0.44 -1.64
N ARG A 89 18.07 -0.35 -2.16
CA ARG A 89 18.76 -1.42 -1.41
C ARG A 89 19.53 -0.88 -0.20
N ILE A 90 20.14 0.29 -0.32
CA ILE A 90 20.84 0.93 0.81
C ILE A 90 19.83 1.31 1.89
N VAL A 91 18.70 1.93 1.53
CA VAL A 91 17.64 2.29 2.47
C VAL A 91 17.10 1.05 3.17
N GLU A 92 16.80 -0.02 2.42
CA GLU A 92 16.33 -1.30 2.98
C GLU A 92 17.33 -1.92 3.96
N ALA A 93 18.63 -1.91 3.62
CA ALA A 93 19.67 -2.40 4.51
C ALA A 93 19.74 -1.58 5.80
N VAL A 94 19.62 -0.25 5.71
CA VAL A 94 19.62 0.65 6.86
C VAL A 94 18.39 0.44 7.73
N THR A 95 17.18 0.43 7.16
CA THR A 95 15.94 0.22 7.93
C THR A 95 15.91 -1.17 8.58
N ALA A 96 16.38 -2.22 7.87
CA ALA A 96 16.52 -3.55 8.43
C ALA A 96 17.53 -3.61 9.58
N SER A 97 18.66 -2.89 9.48
CA SER A 97 19.69 -2.90 10.54
C SER A 97 19.22 -2.30 11.86
N VAL A 98 18.25 -1.37 11.82
CA VAL A 98 17.65 -0.75 13.01
C VAL A 98 16.29 -1.34 13.38
N GLY A 99 15.85 -2.37 12.65
CA GLY A 99 14.56 -3.01 12.89
C GLY A 99 13.35 -2.15 12.57
N LEU A 100 13.45 -1.16 11.67
CA LEU A 100 12.34 -0.33 11.22
C LEU A 100 11.63 -1.01 10.03
N PRO A 101 10.39 -1.51 10.19
CA PRO A 101 9.59 -2.03 9.09
C PRO A 101 9.29 -0.94 8.07
N LEU A 102 9.30 -1.30 6.78
CA LEU A 102 9.04 -0.39 5.68
C LEU A 102 8.02 -0.99 4.70
N LEU A 103 6.97 -0.23 4.42
CA LEU A 103 6.01 -0.49 3.34
C LEU A 103 6.23 0.51 2.20
N ARG A 104 6.43 0.03 0.97
CA ARG A 104 6.48 0.88 -0.22
C ARG A 104 5.28 0.63 -1.10
N ILE A 105 4.65 1.71 -1.52
CA ILE A 105 3.46 1.74 -2.37
C ILE A 105 3.81 2.46 -3.67
N GLY A 106 3.90 1.74 -4.77
CA GLY A 106 4.03 2.30 -6.11
C GLY A 106 2.67 2.43 -6.77
N SER A 107 2.28 3.65 -7.12
CA SER A 107 1.05 3.96 -7.83
C SER A 107 1.24 5.25 -8.63
N VAL A 108 0.63 5.31 -9.82
CA VAL A 108 0.56 6.53 -10.63
C VAL A 108 -0.46 7.54 -10.07
N THR A 109 -1.42 7.06 -9.28
CA THR A 109 -2.56 7.83 -8.78
C THR A 109 -2.40 8.18 -7.30
N LEU A 110 -2.04 7.20 -6.47
CA LEU A 110 -1.97 7.38 -5.02
C LEU A 110 -0.71 8.15 -4.62
N ARG A 111 -0.91 9.33 -4.08
CA ARG A 111 0.15 10.22 -3.54
C ARG A 111 0.15 10.27 -2.02
N ALA A 112 1.34 10.38 -1.44
CA ALA A 112 1.54 10.47 0.01
C ALA A 112 0.74 11.60 0.68
N VAL A 113 0.76 12.80 0.09
CA VAL A 113 0.12 13.98 0.71
C VAL A 113 -1.40 13.84 0.79
N ASP A 114 -2.03 13.31 -0.27
CA ASP A 114 -3.49 13.28 -0.36
C ASP A 114 -4.09 12.01 0.25
N HIS A 115 -3.46 10.85 0.01
CA HIS A 115 -4.02 9.54 0.36
C HIS A 115 -3.31 8.89 1.53
N GLY A 116 -2.08 9.32 1.82
CA GLY A 116 -1.21 8.68 2.79
C GLY A 116 -1.76 8.66 4.22
N PRO A 117 -2.34 9.74 4.77
CA PRO A 117 -2.97 9.69 6.10
C PRO A 117 -4.09 8.64 6.18
N GLY A 118 -4.94 8.52 5.16
CA GLY A 118 -6.01 7.52 5.11
C GLY A 118 -5.48 6.09 5.04
N ILE A 119 -4.53 5.83 4.14
CA ILE A 119 -3.89 4.52 3.97
C ILE A 119 -3.12 4.11 5.22
N VAL A 120 -2.37 5.02 5.84
CA VAL A 120 -1.65 4.74 7.09
C VAL A 120 -2.62 4.50 8.24
N GLY A 121 -3.71 5.27 8.33
CA GLY A 121 -4.77 5.04 9.31
C GLY A 121 -5.36 3.63 9.21
N TYR A 122 -5.62 3.16 7.99
CA TYR A 122 -6.05 1.79 7.74
C TYR A 122 -5.03 0.75 8.22
N VAL A 123 -3.76 0.94 7.86
CA VAL A 123 -2.66 0.05 8.28
C VAL A 123 -2.54 -0.03 9.81
N ILE A 124 -2.70 1.11 10.50
CA ILE A 124 -2.70 1.20 11.96
C ILE A 124 -3.83 0.34 12.54
N ASP A 125 -5.05 0.50 12.03
CA ASP A 125 -6.22 -0.23 12.53
C ASP A 125 -6.10 -1.73 12.28
N ALA A 126 -5.69 -2.11 11.06
CA ALA A 126 -5.49 -3.49 10.69
C ALA A 126 -4.45 -4.19 11.59
N ARG A 127 -3.32 -3.52 11.84
CA ARG A 127 -2.26 -4.04 12.70
C ARG A 127 -2.73 -4.18 14.14
N ARG A 128 -3.40 -3.16 14.68
CA ARG A 128 -3.97 -3.22 16.04
C ARG A 128 -5.00 -4.34 16.17
N TYR A 129 -5.85 -4.54 15.16
CA TYR A 129 -6.82 -5.61 15.16
C TYR A 129 -6.13 -6.98 15.19
N ALA A 130 -5.12 -7.18 14.35
CA ALA A 130 -4.34 -8.41 14.32
C ALA A 130 -3.60 -8.68 15.63
N ASP A 131 -2.99 -7.65 16.22
CA ASP A 131 -2.30 -7.73 17.51
C ASP A 131 -3.29 -8.07 18.65
N GLY A 132 -4.50 -7.50 18.63
CA GLY A 132 -5.55 -7.80 19.62
C GLY A 132 -6.16 -9.20 19.49
N ALA A 133 -6.12 -9.79 18.28
CA ALA A 133 -6.54 -11.16 18.04
C ALA A 133 -5.46 -12.19 18.42
N ALA A 134 -4.19 -11.78 18.46
CA ALA A 134 -3.08 -12.63 18.87
C ALA A 134 -3.17 -12.96 20.38
N GLY A 135 -3.67 -14.17 20.69
CA GLY A 135 -3.89 -14.63 22.07
C GLY A 135 -5.34 -15.00 22.40
N SER A 136 -6.24 -14.92 21.41
CA SER A 136 -7.59 -15.49 21.50
C SER A 136 -7.60 -16.96 21.06
N ASP A 137 -8.32 -17.81 21.79
CA ASP A 137 -8.57 -19.21 21.41
C ASP A 137 -9.60 -19.36 20.28
N VAL A 138 -10.23 -18.27 19.86
CA VAL A 138 -11.18 -18.23 18.74
C VAL A 138 -10.43 -17.94 17.45
N PRO A 139 -10.70 -18.66 16.33
CA PRO A 139 -10.12 -18.32 15.03
C PRO A 139 -10.34 -16.85 14.70
N ALA A 140 -9.25 -16.10 14.58
CA ALA A 140 -9.30 -14.67 14.29
C ALA A 140 -9.83 -14.45 12.86
N VAL A 141 -11.00 -13.82 12.74
CA VAL A 141 -11.43 -13.25 11.45
C VAL A 141 -10.45 -12.13 11.10
N GLY A 142 -9.85 -12.14 9.91
CA GLY A 142 -8.95 -11.07 9.50
C GLY A 142 -9.65 -9.70 9.52
N PHE A 143 -8.92 -8.62 9.79
CA PHE A 143 -9.51 -7.27 9.84
C PHE A 143 -10.31 -6.92 8.58
N ARG A 144 -9.76 -7.28 7.40
CA ARG A 144 -10.39 -7.12 6.09
C ARG A 144 -11.53 -8.11 5.85
N ASP A 145 -11.58 -9.22 6.56
CA ASP A 145 -12.57 -10.30 6.37
C ASP A 145 -13.86 -10.08 7.18
N ILE A 146 -13.98 -8.95 7.88
CA ILE A 146 -15.25 -8.56 8.49
C ILE A 146 -16.24 -8.26 7.38
N VAL A 147 -17.27 -9.09 7.30
CA VAL A 147 -18.31 -9.02 6.27
C VAL A 147 -19.48 -8.18 6.75
N GLY A 148 -19.99 -7.32 5.87
CA GLY A 148 -21.19 -6.51 6.09
C GLY A 148 -21.83 -6.07 4.77
N ARG A 149 -22.79 -5.16 4.84
CA ARG A 149 -23.44 -4.58 3.66
C ARG A 149 -22.54 -3.50 3.05
N LEU A 150 -22.30 -3.62 1.75
CA LEU A 150 -21.55 -2.66 0.94
C LEU A 150 -22.48 -1.58 0.37
N PRO A 151 -21.93 -0.42 -0.04
CA PRO A 151 -22.72 0.66 -0.66
C PRO A 151 -23.48 0.26 -1.93
N ASP A 152 -22.98 -0.75 -2.66
CA ASP A 152 -23.62 -1.32 -3.85
C ASP A 152 -24.76 -2.32 -3.52
N GLY A 153 -25.12 -2.46 -2.25
CA GLY A 153 -26.15 -3.36 -1.75
C GLY A 153 -25.69 -4.81 -1.58
N ARG A 154 -24.50 -5.20 -2.04
CA ARG A 154 -23.97 -6.55 -1.88
C ARG A 154 -23.45 -6.78 -0.45
N THR A 155 -23.16 -8.03 -0.15
CA THR A 155 -22.47 -8.43 1.08
C THR A 155 -21.00 -8.67 0.76
N GLY A 156 -20.09 -8.07 1.53
CA GLY A 156 -18.65 -8.19 1.31
C GLY A 156 -17.82 -7.57 2.43
N ALA A 157 -16.50 -7.52 2.23
CA ALA A 157 -15.54 -6.94 3.17
C ALA A 157 -15.82 -5.44 3.41
N VAL A 158 -16.25 -5.07 4.62
CA VAL A 158 -16.53 -3.65 4.96
C VAL A 158 -15.29 -2.86 5.32
N ASN A 159 -14.21 -3.54 5.67
CA ASN A 159 -12.92 -2.96 6.02
C ASN A 159 -11.89 -3.20 4.91
N ASP A 160 -12.29 -3.17 3.65
CA ASP A 160 -11.33 -3.04 2.55
C ASP A 160 -11.22 -1.57 2.12
N LEU A 161 -10.06 -1.17 1.60
CA LEU A 161 -9.87 0.19 1.09
C LEU A 161 -10.66 0.45 -0.20
N GLY A 162 -11.16 -0.61 -0.85
CA GLY A 162 -11.96 -0.56 -2.07
C GLY A 162 -13.46 -0.28 -1.87
N ALA A 163 -13.98 -0.33 -0.63
CA ALA A 163 -15.41 -0.18 -0.36
C ALA A 163 -15.94 1.18 -0.81
N LEU A 164 -15.18 2.25 -0.57
CA LEU A 164 -15.53 3.59 -1.03
C LEU A 164 -15.44 3.69 -2.55
N ALA A 165 -14.43 3.09 -3.18
CA ALA A 165 -14.31 3.07 -4.64
C ALA A 165 -15.51 2.37 -5.32
N ARG A 166 -16.07 1.33 -4.68
CA ARG A 166 -17.29 0.68 -5.17
C ARG A 166 -18.53 1.59 -5.07
N ALA A 167 -18.63 2.40 -4.03
CA ALA A 167 -19.67 3.43 -3.94
C ALA A 167 -19.53 4.45 -5.08
N GLU A 168 -18.33 4.96 -5.31
CA GLU A 168 -18.01 5.90 -6.40
C GLU A 168 -18.33 5.32 -7.78
N ALA A 169 -18.06 4.04 -8.00
CA ALA A 169 -18.41 3.36 -9.25
C ALA A 169 -19.93 3.27 -9.46
N VAL A 170 -20.70 2.99 -8.40
CA VAL A 170 -22.16 2.99 -8.47
C VAL A 170 -22.69 4.39 -8.75
N GLU A 171 -22.19 5.41 -8.06
CA GLU A 171 -22.59 6.81 -8.28
C GLU A 171 -22.26 7.26 -9.70
N ALA A 172 -21.04 6.98 -10.18
CA ALA A 172 -20.63 7.30 -11.54
C ALA A 172 -21.49 6.59 -12.59
N TYR A 173 -21.87 5.34 -12.38
CA TYR A 173 -22.81 4.63 -13.26
C TYR A 173 -24.21 5.25 -13.25
N VAL A 174 -24.75 5.59 -12.09
CA VAL A 174 -26.06 6.27 -11.96
C VAL A 174 -26.05 7.62 -12.69
N SER A 175 -24.93 8.35 -12.60
CA SER A 175 -24.68 9.59 -13.34
C SER A 175 -24.34 9.39 -14.82
N ARG A 176 -24.40 8.14 -15.35
CA ARG A 176 -24.08 7.78 -16.74
C ARG A 176 -22.64 8.11 -17.17
N ARG A 177 -21.72 8.16 -16.20
CA ARG A 177 -20.28 8.35 -16.41
C ARG A 177 -19.54 7.03 -16.61
N LEU A 178 -20.15 5.90 -16.27
CA LEU A 178 -19.64 4.56 -16.50
C LEU A 178 -20.62 3.72 -17.33
N ALA A 179 -20.08 2.76 -18.08
CA ALA A 179 -20.87 1.75 -18.78
C ALA A 179 -21.25 0.57 -17.86
N ASP A 180 -20.40 0.26 -16.90
CA ASP A 180 -20.57 -0.84 -15.95
C ASP A 180 -20.10 -0.42 -14.55
N PRO A 181 -20.92 -0.52 -13.49
CA PRO A 181 -20.50 -0.18 -12.13
C PRO A 181 -19.57 -1.24 -11.51
N ILE A 182 -19.36 -2.39 -12.16
CA ILE A 182 -18.58 -3.49 -11.59
C ILE A 182 -17.09 -3.16 -11.64
N LEU A 183 -16.57 -2.75 -10.47
CA LEU A 183 -15.13 -2.71 -10.19
C LEU A 183 -14.59 -4.13 -10.09
N ARG A 184 -13.68 -4.49 -10.99
CA ARG A 184 -13.00 -5.78 -11.03
C ARG A 184 -11.57 -5.61 -10.52
N GLY A 185 -10.99 -6.69 -10.00
CA GLY A 185 -9.62 -6.68 -9.53
C GLY A 185 -8.97 -8.06 -9.57
N LEU A 186 -7.65 -8.04 -9.54
CA LEU A 186 -6.82 -9.21 -9.33
C LEU A 186 -5.56 -8.81 -8.55
N HIS A 187 -4.87 -9.79 -7.99
CA HIS A 187 -3.55 -9.57 -7.40
C HIS A 187 -2.61 -10.72 -7.72
N VAL A 188 -1.31 -10.43 -7.73
CA VAL A 188 -0.25 -11.43 -7.91
C VAL A 188 0.88 -11.19 -6.94
N ARG A 189 1.55 -12.27 -6.54
CA ARG A 189 2.74 -12.23 -5.68
C ARG A 189 3.89 -12.92 -6.40
N TRP A 190 4.89 -12.14 -6.78
CA TRP A 190 6.10 -12.65 -7.42
C TRP A 190 7.03 -13.29 -6.38
N ALA A 191 7.63 -14.45 -6.70
CA ALA A 191 8.47 -15.20 -5.75
C ALA A 191 9.65 -14.38 -5.20
N ASP A 192 10.36 -13.67 -6.08
CA ASP A 192 11.50 -12.83 -5.73
C ASP A 192 11.22 -11.34 -5.99
N GLY A 193 9.95 -10.94 -5.92
CA GLY A 193 9.50 -9.66 -6.44
C GLY A 193 8.50 -8.92 -5.56
N PRO A 194 7.93 -7.84 -6.11
CA PRO A 194 6.88 -7.13 -5.41
C PRO A 194 5.58 -7.95 -5.39
N VAL A 195 4.59 -7.38 -4.74
CA VAL A 195 3.21 -7.81 -4.85
C VAL A 195 2.49 -6.78 -5.73
N GLU A 196 1.63 -7.23 -6.63
CA GLU A 196 0.88 -6.33 -7.50
C GLU A 196 -0.62 -6.50 -7.29
N GLY A 197 -1.32 -5.37 -7.21
CA GLY A 197 -2.77 -5.29 -7.26
C GLY A 197 -3.17 -4.56 -8.53
N TRP A 198 -4.18 -5.09 -9.21
CA TRP A 198 -4.75 -4.52 -10.41
C TRP A 198 -6.24 -4.32 -10.18
N SER A 199 -6.77 -3.19 -10.62
CA SER A 199 -8.22 -2.95 -10.60
C SER A 199 -8.65 -2.15 -11.81
N TRP A 200 -9.85 -2.45 -12.31
CA TRP A 200 -10.38 -1.77 -13.49
C TRP A 200 -11.91 -1.69 -13.51
N VAL A 201 -12.40 -0.70 -14.25
CA VAL A 201 -13.82 -0.46 -14.48
C VAL A 201 -14.05 0.06 -15.90
N GLU A 202 -15.19 -0.31 -16.51
CA GLU A 202 -15.52 0.05 -17.89
C GLU A 202 -16.20 1.43 -17.94
N VAL A 203 -15.50 2.42 -18.50
CA VAL A 203 -16.00 3.80 -18.59
C VAL A 203 -16.98 3.95 -19.75
N ARG A 204 -16.66 3.32 -20.87
CA ARG A 204 -17.49 3.21 -22.09
C ARG A 204 -17.22 1.86 -22.74
N PRO A 205 -18.09 1.35 -23.62
CA PRO A 205 -17.90 0.03 -24.23
C PRO A 205 -16.50 -0.14 -24.81
N GLY A 206 -15.75 -1.12 -24.30
CA GLY A 206 -14.40 -1.46 -24.72
C GLY A 206 -13.27 -0.63 -24.10
N ALA A 207 -13.55 0.42 -23.33
CA ALA A 207 -12.53 1.30 -22.76
C ALA A 207 -12.56 1.30 -21.22
N PHE A 208 -11.43 0.94 -20.64
CA PHE A 208 -11.28 0.66 -19.21
C PHE A 208 -10.41 1.70 -18.54
N LEU A 209 -10.84 2.15 -17.37
CA LEU A 209 -9.93 2.78 -16.43
C LEU A 209 -9.23 1.68 -15.66
N VAL A 210 -7.90 1.64 -15.72
CA VAL A 210 -7.08 0.58 -15.12
C VAL A 210 -6.07 1.22 -14.18
N GLU A 211 -5.97 0.67 -12.97
CA GLU A 211 -4.95 1.04 -12.00
C GLU A 211 -4.15 -0.18 -11.58
N ARG A 212 -2.85 0.05 -11.41
CA ARG A 212 -1.90 -0.93 -10.90
C ARG A 212 -1.19 -0.34 -9.69
N VAL A 213 -1.18 -1.11 -8.60
CA VAL A 213 -0.41 -0.80 -7.39
C VAL A 213 0.65 -1.87 -7.19
N ILE A 214 1.88 -1.42 -6.93
CA ILE A 214 3.02 -2.29 -6.65
C ILE A 214 3.39 -2.11 -5.18
N LEU A 215 3.27 -3.18 -4.39
CA LEU A 215 3.67 -3.21 -3.00
C LEU A 215 5.02 -3.90 -2.80
N ARG A 216 5.86 -3.32 -1.95
CA ARG A 216 7.03 -3.99 -1.38
C ARG A 216 7.00 -3.87 0.13
N THR A 217 7.15 -5.01 0.80
CA THR A 217 7.17 -5.09 2.25
C THR A 217 8.56 -5.51 2.73
N HIS A 218 9.19 -4.70 3.57
CA HIS A 218 10.46 -5.03 4.20
C HIS A 218 10.26 -5.18 5.70
N ARG A 219 10.20 -6.44 6.18
CA ARG A 219 9.86 -6.81 7.57
C ARG A 219 8.56 -6.19 8.08
N PHE A 220 7.67 -5.84 7.16
CA PHE A 220 6.41 -5.18 7.44
C PHE A 220 5.27 -6.20 7.39
N SER A 221 4.37 -6.10 8.37
CA SER A 221 3.07 -6.78 8.40
C SER A 221 2.07 -5.89 9.13
N CYS A 222 0.83 -5.91 8.66
CA CYS A 222 -0.32 -5.27 9.29
C CYS A 222 -1.49 -6.24 9.51
N GLY A 223 -1.27 -7.55 9.38
CA GLY A 223 -2.31 -8.57 9.54
C GLY A 223 -3.28 -8.71 8.36
N VAL A 224 -3.10 -7.92 7.29
CA VAL A 224 -3.75 -8.14 5.99
C VAL A 224 -2.74 -8.79 5.05
N ASP A 225 -3.16 -9.78 4.27
CA ASP A 225 -2.34 -10.37 3.24
C ASP A 225 -1.85 -9.28 2.26
N PRO A 226 -0.53 -9.20 1.94
CA PRO A 226 -0.02 -8.16 1.07
C PRO A 226 -0.65 -8.10 -0.32
N ALA A 227 -1.06 -9.23 -0.91
CA ALA A 227 -1.67 -9.26 -2.24
C ALA A 227 -3.08 -8.70 -2.22
N ARG A 228 -3.81 -9.07 -1.18
CA ARG A 228 -5.10 -8.47 -0.84
C ARG A 228 -5.00 -6.96 -0.56
N LEU A 229 -4.00 -6.50 0.18
CA LEU A 229 -3.76 -5.07 0.39
C LEU A 229 -3.44 -4.33 -0.92
N ALA A 230 -2.65 -4.94 -1.82
CA ALA A 230 -2.33 -4.35 -3.11
C ALA A 230 -3.59 -4.18 -3.96
N GLU A 231 -4.47 -5.19 -4.00
CA GLU A 231 -5.76 -5.13 -4.70
C GLU A 231 -6.67 -4.03 -4.13
N ASP A 232 -6.73 -3.91 -2.80
CA ASP A 232 -7.57 -2.88 -2.16
C ASP A 232 -7.05 -1.48 -2.46
N LEU A 233 -5.74 -1.30 -2.55
CA LEU A 233 -5.11 -0.03 -2.95
C LEU A 233 -5.31 0.27 -4.44
N SER A 234 -5.28 -0.73 -5.33
CA SER A 234 -5.61 -0.49 -6.74
C SER A 234 -7.08 -0.13 -6.92
N ALA A 235 -7.98 -0.73 -6.13
CA ALA A 235 -9.38 -0.35 -6.11
C ALA A 235 -9.57 1.09 -5.61
N LEU A 236 -8.89 1.47 -4.52
CA LEU A 236 -8.87 2.85 -4.03
C LEU A 236 -8.39 3.83 -5.12
N ALA A 237 -7.31 3.50 -5.84
CA ALA A 237 -6.79 4.32 -6.93
C ALA A 237 -7.82 4.50 -8.06
N VAL A 238 -8.57 3.46 -8.43
CA VAL A 238 -9.67 3.58 -9.40
C VAL A 238 -10.71 4.58 -8.87
N GLY A 239 -11.13 4.44 -7.62
CA GLY A 239 -12.08 5.36 -6.98
C GLY A 239 -11.65 6.82 -7.05
N GLU A 240 -10.37 7.11 -6.78
CA GLU A 240 -9.83 8.48 -6.89
C GLU A 240 -9.94 9.04 -8.30
N ARG A 241 -9.65 8.23 -9.33
CA ARG A 241 -9.81 8.68 -10.72
C ARG A 241 -11.28 8.80 -11.14
N LEU A 242 -12.18 8.02 -10.54
CA LEU A 242 -13.63 8.17 -10.78
C LEU A 242 -14.16 9.52 -10.28
N ARG A 243 -13.58 10.07 -9.21
CA ARG A 243 -13.95 11.41 -8.69
C ARG A 243 -13.52 12.55 -9.62
N THR A 244 -12.50 12.34 -10.45
CA THR A 244 -11.99 13.38 -11.35
C THR A 244 -12.50 13.28 -12.80
N LEU A 245 -13.29 12.26 -13.12
CA LEU A 245 -13.84 12.01 -14.47
C LEU A 245 -14.58 13.20 -15.10
N GLU A 246 -15.18 14.07 -14.30
CA GLU A 246 -15.93 15.23 -14.82
C GLU A 246 -15.01 16.37 -15.28
N ASN A 247 -13.81 16.44 -14.73
CA ASN A 247 -12.87 17.53 -14.96
C ASN A 247 -11.79 17.16 -15.99
N GLU A 248 -11.51 15.87 -16.17
CA GLU A 248 -10.43 15.38 -17.01
C GLU A 248 -10.87 14.15 -17.81
N SER A 249 -10.50 14.10 -19.10
CA SER A 249 -10.66 12.87 -19.88
C SER A 249 -9.69 11.81 -19.35
N PRO A 250 -10.17 10.71 -18.74
CA PRO A 250 -9.29 9.72 -18.16
C PRO A 250 -8.46 9.02 -19.25
N ALA A 251 -7.18 8.77 -18.97
CA ALA A 251 -6.44 7.77 -19.73
C ALA A 251 -7.11 6.41 -19.57
N VAL A 252 -7.66 5.89 -20.65
CA VAL A 252 -8.33 4.58 -20.71
C VAL A 252 -7.50 3.60 -21.53
N VAL A 253 -7.66 2.32 -21.24
CA VAL A 253 -7.01 1.18 -21.91
C VAL A 253 -8.08 0.41 -22.68
N ASP A 254 -7.77 -0.02 -23.90
CA ASP A 254 -8.68 -0.85 -24.69
C ASP A 254 -8.81 -2.26 -24.09
N ARG A 255 -9.97 -2.89 -24.31
CA ARG A 255 -10.27 -4.25 -23.81
C ARG A 255 -9.18 -5.25 -24.17
N THR A 256 -8.72 -5.22 -25.42
CA THR A 256 -7.71 -6.15 -25.93
C THR A 256 -6.39 -5.97 -25.20
N ASP A 257 -5.95 -4.73 -25.00
CA ASP A 257 -4.70 -4.42 -24.30
C ASP A 257 -4.74 -4.87 -22.84
N LEU A 258 -5.87 -4.63 -22.16
CA LEU A 258 -6.08 -5.11 -20.80
C LEU A 258 -6.04 -6.65 -20.73
N LEU A 259 -6.73 -7.34 -21.64
CA LEU A 259 -6.71 -8.81 -21.68
C LEU A 259 -5.30 -9.34 -21.99
N ASP A 260 -4.54 -8.67 -22.86
CA ASP A 260 -3.17 -9.04 -23.18
C ASP A 260 -2.20 -8.78 -22.02
N ASP A 261 -2.38 -7.71 -21.25
CA ASP A 261 -1.67 -7.49 -19.99
C ASP A 261 -1.94 -8.61 -19.00
N ILE A 262 -3.21 -8.96 -18.79
CA ILE A 262 -3.59 -10.05 -17.89
C ILE A 262 -2.97 -11.35 -18.41
N ARG A 263 -3.08 -11.67 -19.72
CA ARG A 263 -2.51 -12.90 -20.31
C ARG A 263 -1.01 -13.00 -20.09
N ARG A 264 -0.28 -11.87 -20.18
CA ARG A 264 1.15 -11.82 -19.87
C ARG A 264 1.46 -12.13 -18.40
N LEU A 265 0.58 -11.76 -17.47
CA LEU A 265 0.70 -12.20 -16.07
C LEU A 265 0.51 -13.73 -15.97
N GLY A 266 -0.53 -14.27 -16.60
CA GLY A 266 -0.82 -15.71 -16.61
C GLY A 266 0.29 -16.55 -17.24
N GLN A 267 0.94 -16.06 -18.30
CA GLN A 267 2.08 -16.73 -18.95
C GLN A 267 3.30 -16.87 -18.04
N ARG A 268 3.42 -16.01 -17.01
CA ARG A 268 4.51 -16.03 -16.02
C ARG A 268 4.07 -16.68 -14.70
N ARG A 269 3.06 -17.55 -14.73
CA ARG A 269 2.50 -18.21 -13.53
C ARG A 269 3.55 -18.94 -12.68
N ASP A 270 4.59 -19.48 -13.31
CA ASP A 270 5.65 -20.23 -12.62
C ASP A 270 6.59 -19.33 -11.81
N GLU A 271 6.55 -18.02 -12.04
CA GLU A 271 7.27 -17.01 -11.26
C GLU A 271 6.44 -16.49 -10.05
N LEU A 272 5.19 -16.94 -9.90
CA LEU A 272 4.27 -16.52 -8.85
C LEU A 272 4.27 -17.51 -7.68
N VAL A 273 4.19 -16.99 -6.45
CA VAL A 273 4.22 -17.85 -5.25
C VAL A 273 3.02 -18.80 -5.17
N ASP A 274 1.84 -18.32 -5.56
CA ASP A 274 0.58 -19.06 -5.46
C ASP A 274 0.03 -19.45 -6.85
N GLY A 275 0.87 -19.38 -7.89
CA GLY A 275 0.46 -19.48 -9.28
C GLY A 275 -0.44 -18.31 -9.71
N PHE A 276 -1.25 -18.53 -10.75
CA PHE A 276 -2.19 -17.54 -11.28
C PHE A 276 -3.63 -18.03 -11.11
N ALA A 277 -4.41 -17.36 -10.25
CA ALA A 277 -5.76 -17.78 -9.88
C ALA A 277 -6.86 -17.28 -10.82
N TYR A 278 -6.52 -16.49 -11.83
CA TYR A 278 -7.49 -15.74 -12.65
C TYR A 278 -7.59 -16.26 -14.08
N ASP A 279 -7.37 -17.55 -14.30
CA ASP A 279 -7.42 -18.19 -15.63
C ASP A 279 -8.76 -17.91 -16.36
N HIS A 280 -9.86 -17.75 -15.61
CA HIS A 280 -11.18 -17.41 -16.13
C HIS A 280 -11.25 -16.02 -16.81
N LEU A 281 -10.31 -15.12 -16.53
CA LEU A 281 -10.24 -13.79 -17.16
C LEU A 281 -9.63 -13.81 -18.57
N HIS A 282 -9.02 -14.93 -18.99
CA HIS A 282 -8.42 -15.07 -20.32
C HIS A 282 -9.33 -15.76 -21.35
N GLN A 283 -10.43 -16.39 -20.91
CA GLN A 283 -11.24 -17.29 -21.73
C GLN A 283 -12.30 -16.57 -22.59
N VAL A 284 -12.07 -15.30 -22.95
CA VAL A 284 -12.94 -14.51 -23.83
C VAL A 284 -12.21 -14.15 -25.11
#